data_AF-A0A2X2BGP1-F1
#
_entry.id   AF-A0A2X2BGP1-F1
#
_cell.length_a   1.000
_cell.length_b   1.000
_cell.length_c   1.000
_cell.angle_alpha   90.00
_cell.angle_beta   90.00
_cell.angle_gamma   90.00
#
_symmetry.space_group_name_H-M   'P 1'
#
loop_
_entity.id
_entity.type
_entity.pdbx_description
1 polymer ?
#
loop_
_entity_poly.entity_id
_entity_poly.type
_entity_poly.pdbx_seq_one_letter_code
_entity_poly.pdbx_strand_id
1 'polypeptide(L)'
;MRAKIGIPQIISALQKNSGTVVGEIGQLNGRPQVWWPVHCVQNSHGADFHPLLRDDLISHIIYKGQNRLIDSYSAFFDNDHEYQTGLHTLLQSMQIEHLTILGIATDYCVKFTVLDALQLGYQVSVVMDGCRGVNIQPDDSQLAFNQMQQHGAVLVDSVTMLKSDK
;
A
#
# COMPACT_ATOMS: atom_id res chain seq x y z
N MET A 1 12.97 -18.72 -2.59
CA MET A 1 12.41 -18.44 -3.93
C MET A 1 11.94 -16.97 -3.91
N ARG A 2 12.43 -16.09 -4.80
CA ARG A 2 12.06 -14.66 -4.79
C ARG A 2 10.86 -14.43 -5.71
N ALA A 3 9.67 -14.24 -5.16
CA ALA A 3 8.50 -13.88 -5.95
C ALA A 3 8.44 -12.35 -6.07
N LYS A 4 8.38 -11.85 -7.31
CA LYS A 4 8.06 -10.45 -7.58
C LYS A 4 6.54 -10.33 -7.59
N ILE A 5 5.97 -9.95 -6.45
CA ILE A 5 4.55 -9.62 -6.36
C ILE A 5 4.45 -8.13 -6.65
N GLY A 6 4.09 -7.81 -7.89
CA GLY A 6 3.63 -6.47 -8.21
C GLY A 6 2.28 -6.29 -7.55
N ILE A 7 2.24 -5.71 -6.36
CA ILE A 7 0.98 -5.22 -5.81
C ILE A 7 0.55 -4.13 -6.79
N PRO A 8 -0.59 -4.30 -7.49
CA PRO A 8 -1.11 -3.25 -8.32
C PRO A 8 -1.20 -1.99 -7.51
N GLN A 9 -1.01 -0.86 -8.17
CA GLN A 9 -1.45 0.41 -7.65
C GLN A 9 -2.75 0.17 -6.90
N ILE A 10 -2.61 0.25 -5.60
CA ILE A 10 -3.61 0.20 -4.55
C ILE A 10 -4.97 0.56 -5.14
N ILE A 11 -5.75 -0.45 -5.51
CA ILE A 11 -7.16 -0.28 -5.86
C ILE A 11 -7.82 -0.02 -4.53
N SER A 12 -7.92 1.24 -4.11
CA SER A 12 -8.91 1.68 -3.15
C SER A 12 -10.16 2.02 -3.95
N ALA A 13 -11.25 1.28 -3.76
CA ALA A 13 -12.56 1.72 -4.19
C ALA A 13 -13.31 2.31 -2.99
N LEU A 14 -12.87 3.47 -2.50
CA LEU A 14 -13.76 4.34 -1.75
C LEU A 14 -14.37 5.43 -2.63
N GLN A 15 -15.56 5.11 -3.13
CA GLN A 15 -16.47 5.98 -3.87
C GLN A 15 -17.20 6.99 -2.99
N LYS A 16 -16.52 7.77 -2.14
CA LYS A 16 -17.20 8.90 -1.47
C LYS A 16 -16.31 10.12 -1.36
N ASN A 17 -16.49 11.02 -2.32
CA ASN A 17 -16.26 12.44 -2.07
C ASN A 17 -17.36 12.89 -1.10
N SER A 18 -16.98 13.21 0.14
CA SER A 18 -17.86 13.83 1.13
C SER A 18 -18.29 15.25 0.75
N GLY A 19 -17.66 15.84 -0.28
CA GLY A 19 -17.76 17.26 -0.62
C GLY A 19 -16.95 18.14 0.33
N THR A 20 -16.13 17.55 1.21
CA THR A 20 -15.33 18.28 2.21
C THR A 20 -13.88 18.45 1.76
N VAL A 21 -13.06 19.09 2.58
CA VAL A 21 -11.65 19.32 2.24
C VAL A 21 -10.90 17.99 2.27
N VAL A 22 -10.08 17.75 1.24
CA VAL A 22 -9.23 16.55 1.16
C VAL A 22 -8.32 16.48 2.38
N GLY A 23 -8.28 15.33 3.04
CA GLY A 23 -7.45 15.13 4.22
C GLY A 23 -8.18 15.37 5.55
N GLU A 24 -9.41 15.89 5.54
CA GLU A 24 -10.21 15.99 6.75
C GLU A 24 -10.69 14.61 7.23
N ILE A 25 -10.77 14.46 8.56
CA ILE A 25 -11.33 13.27 9.19
C ILE A 25 -12.83 13.47 9.37
N GLY A 26 -13.63 12.57 8.80
CA GLY A 26 -15.05 12.43 9.11
C GLY A 26 -15.41 11.02 9.54
N GLN A 27 -16.65 10.62 9.27
CA GLN A 27 -17.13 9.28 9.60
C GLN A 27 -17.72 8.56 8.38
N LEU A 28 -17.33 7.30 8.19
CA LEU A 28 -17.94 6.36 7.27
C LEU A 28 -18.53 5.21 8.08
N ASN A 29 -19.86 5.07 8.10
CA ASN A 29 -20.58 4.05 8.90
C ASN A 29 -20.19 4.02 10.39
N GLY A 30 -20.02 5.20 10.99
CA GLY A 30 -19.67 5.34 12.41
C GLY A 30 -18.18 5.16 12.72
N ARG A 31 -17.32 4.99 11.70
CA ARG A 31 -15.86 4.82 11.84
C ARG A 31 -15.11 6.05 11.35
N PRO A 32 -14.05 6.50 12.03
CA PRO A 32 -13.21 7.60 11.55
C PRO A 32 -12.62 7.31 10.17
N GLN A 33 -12.66 8.28 9.26
CA GLN A 33 -12.19 8.12 7.89
C GLN A 33 -11.60 9.43 7.36
N VAL A 34 -10.48 9.35 6.64
CA VAL A 34 -9.95 10.49 5.88
C VAL A 34 -10.73 10.63 4.57
N TRP A 35 -11.22 11.84 4.28
CA TRP A 35 -11.93 12.09 3.04
C TRP A 35 -10.97 12.31 1.88
N TRP A 36 -11.21 11.54 0.82
CA TRP A 36 -10.49 11.62 -0.44
C TRP A 36 -11.44 12.03 -1.58
N PRO A 37 -10.94 12.71 -2.62
CA PRO A 37 -11.71 12.84 -3.84
C PRO A 37 -11.96 11.45 -4.44
N VAL A 38 -12.93 11.32 -5.34
CA VAL A 38 -13.11 10.05 -6.06
C VAL A 38 -11.86 9.80 -6.91
N HIS A 39 -11.20 8.67 -6.67
CA HIS A 39 -10.02 8.22 -7.40
C HIS A 39 -10.02 6.69 -7.48
N CYS A 40 -9.17 6.13 -8.36
CA CYS A 40 -8.98 4.68 -8.52
C CYS A 40 -10.28 3.86 -8.64
N VAL A 41 -11.28 4.41 -9.34
CA VAL A 41 -12.59 3.76 -9.49
C VAL A 41 -12.43 2.43 -10.21
N GLN A 42 -12.97 1.36 -9.62
CA GLN A 42 -12.91 0.02 -10.19
C GLN A 42 -13.42 -0.01 -11.63
N ASN A 43 -12.71 -0.75 -12.50
CA ASN A 43 -13.01 -0.88 -13.93
C ASN A 43 -13.01 0.45 -14.71
N SER A 44 -12.26 1.45 -14.23
CA SER A 44 -12.03 2.70 -14.92
C SER A 44 -10.55 2.89 -15.21
N HIS A 45 -10.23 3.80 -16.12
CA HIS A 45 -8.84 4.14 -16.45
C HIS A 45 -8.02 4.55 -15.22
N GLY A 46 -8.64 5.17 -14.21
CA GLY A 46 -7.96 5.57 -12.98
C GLY A 46 -7.48 4.40 -12.12
N ALA A 47 -7.94 3.16 -12.38
CA ALA A 47 -7.50 1.95 -11.70
C ALA A 47 -6.52 1.11 -12.53
N ASP A 48 -6.18 1.54 -13.76
CA ASP A 48 -5.21 0.85 -14.59
C ASP A 48 -3.78 1.05 -14.07
N PHE A 49 -2.89 0.12 -14.41
CA PHE A 49 -1.47 0.33 -14.21
C PHE A 49 -0.95 1.50 -15.05
N HIS A 50 0.04 2.22 -14.52
CA HIS A 50 0.75 3.23 -15.30
C HIS A 50 1.36 2.59 -16.57
N PRO A 51 1.24 3.18 -17.77
CA PRO A 51 1.67 2.54 -19.04
C PRO A 51 3.16 2.18 -19.13
N LEU A 52 4.00 2.80 -18.30
CA LEU A 52 5.43 2.50 -18.21
C LEU A 52 5.77 1.35 -17.25
N LEU A 53 4.79 0.85 -16.50
CA LEU A 53 4.98 -0.33 -15.68
C LEU A 53 5.00 -1.56 -16.59
N ARG A 54 6.01 -2.40 -16.40
CA ARG A 54 6.15 -3.69 -17.08
C ARG A 54 5.21 -4.70 -16.42
N ASP A 55 3.95 -4.70 -16.85
CA ASP A 55 2.91 -5.58 -16.34
C ASP A 55 3.16 -7.06 -16.68
N ASP A 56 3.91 -7.34 -17.74
CA ASP A 56 4.40 -8.68 -18.10
C ASP A 56 5.28 -9.34 -17.02
N LEU A 57 5.84 -8.56 -16.09
CA LEU A 57 6.63 -9.06 -14.97
C LEU A 57 5.78 -9.33 -13.71
N ILE A 58 4.49 -9.02 -13.74
CA ILE A 58 3.58 -9.16 -12.60
C ILE A 58 3.01 -10.58 -12.59
N SER A 59 3.28 -11.31 -11.51
CA SER A 59 2.79 -12.68 -11.35
C SER A 59 1.37 -12.74 -10.76
N HIS A 60 1.04 -11.80 -9.87
CA HIS A 60 -0.21 -11.78 -9.12
C HIS A 60 -0.67 -10.35 -8.91
N ILE A 61 -1.99 -10.16 -8.91
CA ILE A 61 -2.68 -8.88 -8.71
C ILE A 61 -3.57 -9.06 -7.49
N ILE A 62 -3.38 -8.22 -6.46
CA ILE A 62 -4.24 -8.19 -5.28
C ILE A 62 -5.13 -6.96 -5.34
N TYR A 63 -6.43 -7.20 -5.21
CA TYR A 63 -7.44 -6.15 -5.10
C TYR A 63 -7.73 -5.87 -3.62
N LYS A 64 -7.87 -4.59 -3.27
CA LYS A 64 -8.27 -4.16 -1.93
C LYS A 64 -9.37 -3.12 -2.04
N GLY A 65 -9.84 -2.59 -0.90
CA GLY A 65 -10.85 -1.52 -0.86
C GLY A 65 -12.13 -1.83 -1.64
N GLN A 66 -12.53 -3.10 -1.74
CA GLN A 66 -13.70 -3.51 -2.52
C GLN A 66 -15.02 -3.34 -1.75
N ASN A 67 -14.94 -3.16 -0.43
CA ASN A 67 -16.09 -2.93 0.42
C ASN A 67 -16.35 -1.42 0.53
N ARG A 68 -17.49 -0.94 0.02
CA ARG A 68 -17.87 0.49 0.06
C ARG A 68 -18.11 1.02 1.48
N LEU A 69 -18.18 0.15 2.47
CA LEU A 69 -18.51 0.50 3.84
C LEU A 69 -17.27 0.81 4.70
N ILE A 70 -16.06 0.52 4.21
CA ILE A 70 -14.81 0.65 4.95
C ILE A 70 -13.65 0.92 3.99
N ASP A 71 -12.73 1.80 4.36
CA ASP A 71 -11.51 2.02 3.56
C ASP A 71 -10.47 0.94 3.81
N SER A 72 -9.51 0.83 2.90
CA SER A 72 -8.43 -0.12 3.00
C SER A 72 -7.16 0.53 2.48
N TYR A 73 -6.24 0.84 3.38
CA TYR A 73 -4.91 1.32 3.02
C TYR A 73 -3.93 0.17 2.84
N SER A 74 -3.95 -0.79 3.75
CA SER A 74 -3.06 -1.96 3.70
C SER A 74 -3.40 -2.89 2.53
N ALA A 75 -2.37 -3.46 1.91
CA ALA A 75 -2.55 -4.54 0.94
C ALA A 75 -2.97 -5.87 1.60
N PHE A 76 -2.92 -5.99 2.93
CA PHE A 76 -3.32 -7.18 3.67
C PHE A 76 -4.76 -7.11 4.18
N PHE A 77 -5.18 -5.94 4.67
CA PHE A 77 -6.44 -5.76 5.39
C PHE A 77 -7.19 -4.47 4.99
N ASP A 78 -8.47 -4.40 5.32
CA ASP A 78 -9.14 -3.11 5.46
C ASP A 78 -8.68 -2.37 6.73
N ASN A 79 -9.05 -1.10 6.91
CA ASN A 79 -8.51 -0.26 7.98
C ASN A 79 -8.89 -0.70 9.41
N ASP A 80 -9.91 -1.54 9.56
CA ASP A 80 -10.35 -2.08 10.87
C ASP A 80 -9.93 -3.55 11.06
N HIS A 81 -9.20 -4.12 10.10
CA HIS A 81 -8.80 -5.52 10.06
C HIS A 81 -9.98 -6.52 10.11
N GLU A 82 -11.15 -6.13 9.60
CA GLU A 82 -12.34 -6.98 9.50
C GLU A 82 -12.29 -7.89 8.28
N TYR A 83 -11.68 -7.42 7.18
CA TYR A 83 -11.53 -8.16 5.94
C TYR A 83 -10.05 -8.32 5.54
N GLN A 84 -9.69 -9.53 5.10
CA GLN A 84 -8.37 -9.84 4.55
C GLN A 84 -8.42 -9.93 3.02
N THR A 85 -7.42 -9.39 2.33
CA THR A 85 -7.36 -9.38 0.85
C THR A 85 -6.95 -10.73 0.25
N GLY A 86 -6.39 -11.64 1.06
CA GLY A 86 -5.79 -12.89 0.61
C GLY A 86 -4.28 -12.81 0.32
N LEU A 87 -3.67 -11.63 0.38
CA LEU A 87 -2.22 -11.47 0.16
C LEU A 87 -1.39 -12.30 1.15
N HIS A 88 -1.74 -12.29 2.43
CA HIS A 88 -1.02 -13.07 3.45
C HIS A 88 -1.05 -14.57 3.12
N THR A 89 -2.23 -15.11 2.82
CA THR A 89 -2.42 -16.52 2.47
C THR A 89 -1.61 -16.90 1.23
N LEU A 90 -1.62 -16.05 0.20
CA LEU A 90 -0.81 -16.24 -1.00
C LEU A 90 0.69 -16.31 -0.67
N LEU A 91 1.20 -15.31 0.06
CA LEU A 91 2.62 -15.25 0.45
C LEU A 91 3.06 -16.47 1.26
N GLN A 92 2.23 -16.91 2.21
CA GLN A 92 2.48 -18.11 3.01
C GLN A 92 2.53 -19.38 2.14
N SER A 93 1.60 -19.52 1.19
CA SER A 93 1.59 -20.66 0.27
C SER A 93 2.85 -20.74 -0.61
N MET A 94 3.48 -19.59 -0.86
CA MET A 94 4.74 -19.48 -1.62
C MET A 94 5.99 -19.50 -0.73
N GLN A 95 5.83 -19.67 0.59
CA GLN A 95 6.92 -19.66 1.58
C GLN A 95 7.80 -18.40 1.49
N ILE A 96 7.16 -17.24 1.30
CA ILE A 96 7.85 -15.95 1.23
C ILE A 96 7.97 -15.38 2.64
N GLU A 97 9.19 -15.00 3.02
CA GLU A 97 9.49 -14.43 4.35
C GLU A 97 9.97 -12.96 4.26
N HIS A 98 10.46 -12.54 3.09
CA HIS A 98 11.01 -11.21 2.86
C HIS A 98 10.19 -10.47 1.81
N LEU A 99 9.79 -9.24 2.12
CA LEU A 99 9.04 -8.36 1.24
C LEU A 99 9.87 -7.12 0.91
N THR A 100 9.89 -6.77 -0.38
CA THR A 100 10.39 -5.48 -0.84
C THR A 100 9.20 -4.65 -1.29
N ILE A 101 9.00 -3.49 -0.66
CA ILE A 101 7.81 -2.67 -0.84
C ILE A 101 8.19 -1.30 -1.38
N LEU A 102 7.45 -0.84 -2.39
CA LEU A 102 7.48 0.51 -2.92
C LEU A 102 6.13 0.87 -3.54
N GLY A 103 5.89 2.16 -3.80
CA GLY A 103 4.71 2.62 -4.51
C GLY A 103 4.10 3.90 -3.93
N ILE A 104 2.80 4.06 -4.11
CA ILE A 104 2.05 5.25 -3.71
C ILE A 104 0.80 4.86 -2.91
N ALA A 105 0.42 5.55 -1.84
CA ALA A 105 1.12 6.67 -1.22
C ALA A 105 2.01 6.24 -0.04
N THR A 106 3.22 6.81 0.07
CA THR A 106 4.19 6.55 1.14
C THR A 106 3.58 6.62 2.55
N ASP A 107 2.89 7.71 2.82
CA ASP A 107 2.30 8.13 4.09
C ASP A 107 0.99 7.42 4.47
N TYR A 108 0.43 6.66 3.52
CA TYR A 108 -0.77 5.85 3.68
C TYR A 108 -0.47 4.39 3.30
N CYS A 109 -0.87 3.99 2.10
CA CYS A 109 -0.98 2.60 1.74
C CYS A 109 0.36 1.84 1.79
N VAL A 110 1.48 2.49 1.47
CA VAL A 110 2.82 1.90 1.66
C VAL A 110 3.08 1.69 3.15
N LYS A 111 2.97 2.74 3.98
CA LYS A 111 3.14 2.66 5.44
C LYS A 111 2.28 1.59 6.08
N PHE A 112 0.97 1.58 5.84
CA PHE A 112 0.05 0.60 6.43
C PHE A 112 0.39 -0.83 5.98
N THR A 113 0.71 -1.04 4.71
CA THR A 113 1.15 -2.36 4.22
C THR A 113 2.45 -2.83 4.88
N VAL A 114 3.42 -1.92 5.07
CA VAL A 114 4.69 -2.23 5.73
C VAL A 114 4.48 -2.59 7.20
N LEU A 115 3.68 -1.81 7.93
CA LEU A 115 3.40 -2.07 9.34
C LEU A 115 2.68 -3.40 9.54
N ASP A 116 1.67 -3.70 8.72
CA ASP A 116 0.97 -4.99 8.79
C ASP A 116 1.88 -6.16 8.41
N ALA A 117 2.74 -5.99 7.39
CA ALA A 117 3.72 -7.00 7.03
C ALA A 117 4.67 -7.32 8.20
N LEU A 118 5.18 -6.30 8.88
CA LEU A 118 6.04 -6.47 10.05
C LEU A 118 5.27 -7.17 11.19
N GLN A 119 4.03 -6.79 11.44
CA GLN A 119 3.18 -7.43 12.45
C GLN A 119 2.87 -8.91 12.14
N LEU A 120 2.73 -9.25 10.85
CA LEU A 120 2.57 -10.62 10.36
C LEU A 120 3.89 -11.43 10.36
N GLY A 121 5.01 -10.82 10.76
CA GLY A 121 6.30 -11.49 10.91
C GLY A 121 7.17 -11.52 9.65
N TYR A 122 6.82 -10.75 8.61
CA TYR A 122 7.69 -10.62 7.43
C TYR A 122 8.88 -9.70 7.70
N GLN A 123 10.02 -10.00 7.06
CA GLN A 123 11.13 -9.06 6.97
C GLN A 123 10.86 -8.08 5.83
N VAL A 124 10.95 -6.78 6.09
CA VAL A 124 10.51 -5.77 5.11
C VAL A 124 11.63 -4.81 4.76
N SER A 125 11.91 -4.68 3.46
CA SER A 125 12.71 -3.61 2.88
C SER A 125 11.82 -2.62 2.13
N VAL A 126 12.00 -1.32 2.35
CA VAL A 126 11.25 -0.26 1.67
C VAL A 126 12.18 0.51 0.73
N VAL A 127 11.85 0.56 -0.56
CA VAL A 127 12.65 1.26 -1.57
C VAL A 127 12.20 2.72 -1.64
N MET A 128 12.92 3.60 -0.94
CA MET A 128 12.48 4.98 -0.68
C MET A 128 12.29 5.81 -1.95
N ASP A 129 13.26 5.74 -2.86
CA ASP A 129 13.22 6.43 -4.17
C ASP A 129 12.23 5.80 -5.17
N GLY A 130 11.64 4.66 -4.80
CA GLY A 130 10.49 4.05 -5.49
C GLY A 130 9.12 4.46 -4.91
N CYS A 131 9.10 5.29 -3.86
CA CYS A 131 7.87 5.71 -3.19
C CYS A 131 7.53 7.18 -3.43
N ARG A 132 6.25 7.52 -3.38
CA ARG A 132 5.79 8.91 -3.38
C ARG A 132 4.56 9.07 -2.48
N GLY A 133 4.59 10.03 -1.55
CA GLY A 133 3.48 10.30 -0.65
C GLY A 133 2.45 11.27 -1.22
N VAL A 134 1.33 11.40 -0.52
CA VAL A 134 0.36 12.48 -0.73
C VAL A 134 0.92 13.77 -0.15
N ASN A 135 1.50 13.70 1.06
CA ASN A 135 2.04 14.86 1.78
C ASN A 135 1.00 15.99 1.93
N ILE A 136 -0.10 15.70 2.63
CA ILE A 136 -1.05 16.76 3.02
C ILE A 136 -0.32 17.78 3.89
N GLN A 137 0.57 17.31 4.77
CA GLN A 137 1.61 18.11 5.39
C GLN A 137 2.97 17.81 4.73
N PRO A 138 3.88 18.80 4.67
CA PRO A 138 5.15 18.66 3.95
C PRO A 138 6.00 17.44 4.35
N ASP A 139 5.93 17.03 5.62
CA ASP A 139 6.83 16.02 6.20
C ASP A 139 6.19 14.62 6.33
N ASP A 140 4.95 14.41 5.88
CA ASP A 140 4.20 13.16 6.12
C ASP A 140 4.95 11.92 5.60
N SER A 141 5.55 11.98 4.42
CA SER A 141 6.37 10.89 3.87
C SER A 141 7.58 10.58 4.73
N GLN A 142 8.28 11.61 5.23
CA GLN A 142 9.46 11.41 6.06
C GLN A 142 9.08 10.81 7.42
N LEU A 143 7.99 11.29 8.02
CA LEU A 143 7.43 10.73 9.25
C LEU A 143 7.01 9.27 9.06
N ALA A 144 6.41 8.94 7.91
CA ALA A 144 6.04 7.58 7.56
C ALA A 144 7.25 6.64 7.43
N PHE A 145 8.32 7.07 6.75
CA PHE A 145 9.57 6.32 6.69
C PHE A 145 10.18 6.10 8.07
N ASN A 146 10.23 7.14 8.89
CA ASN A 146 10.75 7.03 10.26
C ASN A 146 9.93 6.02 11.08
N GLN A 147 8.60 6.06 10.98
CA GLN A 147 7.72 5.13 11.69
C GLN A 147 7.93 3.69 11.21
N MET A 148 7.98 3.46 9.89
CA MET A 148 8.26 2.13 9.33
C MET A 148 9.60 1.57 9.83
N GLN A 149 10.64 2.40 9.82
CA GLN A 149 11.97 2.02 10.29
C GLN A 149 11.99 1.71 11.79
N GLN A 150 11.30 2.50 12.62
CA GLN A 150 11.17 2.27 14.06
C GLN A 150 10.50 0.93 14.39
N HIS A 151 9.64 0.41 13.50
CA HIS A 151 8.98 -0.89 13.66
C HIS A 151 9.77 -2.05 13.03
N GLY A 152 10.95 -1.78 12.47
CA GLY A 152 11.88 -2.81 11.97
C GLY A 152 11.99 -2.91 10.44
N ALA A 153 11.35 -2.02 9.67
CA ALA A 153 11.60 -1.98 8.23
C ALA A 153 13.03 -1.48 7.93
N VAL A 154 13.67 -2.06 6.92
CA VAL A 154 14.94 -1.57 6.39
C VAL A 154 14.67 -0.62 5.23
N LEU A 155 15.09 0.64 5.37
CA LEU A 155 14.98 1.62 4.30
C LEU A 155 16.19 1.53 3.37
N VAL A 156 15.95 1.43 2.06
CA VAL A 156 16.98 1.33 1.02
C VAL A 156 16.66 2.23 -0.17
N ASP A 157 17.68 2.59 -0.94
CA ASP A 157 17.48 3.13 -2.30
C ASP A 157 17.49 2.01 -3.35
N SER A 158 16.95 2.30 -4.53
CA SER A 158 16.83 1.34 -5.62
C SER A 158 18.18 0.84 -6.12
N VAL A 159 19.21 1.68 -6.09
CA VAL A 159 20.56 1.35 -6.53
C VAL A 159 21.17 0.28 -5.61
N THR A 160 21.01 0.44 -4.30
CA THR A 160 21.50 -0.48 -3.27
C THR A 160 20.75 -1.81 -3.36
N MET A 161 19.42 -1.76 -3.49
CA MET A 161 18.58 -2.96 -3.63
C MET A 161 18.96 -3.80 -4.85
N LEU A 162 19.17 -3.17 -6.01
CA LEU A 162 19.53 -3.87 -7.25
C LEU A 162 20.95 -4.45 -7.23
N LYS A 163 21.84 -3.94 -6.36
CA LYS A 163 23.20 -4.48 -6.20
C LYS A 163 23.23 -5.72 -5.32
N SER A 164 22.34 -5.85 -4.34
CA SER A 164 22.20 -7.05 -3.50
C SER A 164 21.54 -8.26 -4.20
N ASP A 165 21.11 -8.06 -5.45
CA ASP A 165 20.46 -9.07 -6.29
C ASP A 165 21.42 -9.80 -7.24
N LYS A 166 22.72 -9.49 -7.18
CA LYS A 166 23.79 -10.19 -7.89
C LYS A 166 24.58 -11.08 -6.93
#